data_AF-A0A3M1YXT9-F1
#
_entry.id   AF-A0A3M1YXT9-F1
#
_cell.length_a   1.000
_cell.length_b   1.000
_cell.length_c   1.000
_cell.angle_alpha   90.00
_cell.angle_beta   90.00
_cell.angle_gamma   90.00
#
_symmetry.space_group_name_H-M   'P 1'
#
loop_
_entity.id
_entity.type
_entity.pdbx_description
1 polymer ?
#
loop_
_entity_poly.entity_id
_entity_poly.type
_entity_poly.pdbx_seq_one_letter_code
_entity_poly.pdbx_strand_id
1 'polypeptide(L)'
;MKKIKRNIVITLAVLSLGISTAFIDSYFEVSKNLDIFINLFKEVNIRYVDPTKPGELMKTAIDGMLKSLDPYTVYIPESKIEDYRFMTTGQYGGIGSLISRRDNYIIVSEPYEGYPAQKAGLLAGDVILEVNGVSAEGKSTE
;
A
#
# COMPACT_ATOMS: atom_id res chain seq x y z
N MET A 1 27.04 -54.08 -11.65
CA MET A 1 26.52 -52.77 -12.10
C MET A 1 25.01 -52.58 -11.94
N LYS A 2 24.14 -53.55 -12.29
CA LYS A 2 22.66 -53.40 -12.17
C LYS A 2 22.14 -53.15 -10.74
N LYS A 3 22.71 -53.80 -9.72
CA LYS A 3 22.31 -53.61 -8.30
C LYS A 3 22.63 -52.20 -7.78
N ILE A 4 23.75 -51.61 -8.21
CA ILE A 4 24.18 -50.25 -7.82
C ILE A 4 23.24 -49.21 -8.44
N LYS A 5 22.89 -49.34 -9.72
CA LYS A 5 21.92 -48.45 -10.38
C LYS A 5 20.54 -48.50 -9.73
N ARG A 6 20.07 -49.68 -9.33
CA ARG A 6 18.79 -49.84 -8.62
C ARG A 6 18.78 -49.12 -7.27
N ASN A 7 19.84 -49.25 -6.49
CA ASN A 7 19.90 -48.60 -5.17
C ASN A 7 19.90 -47.08 -5.30
N ILE A 8 20.61 -46.50 -6.29
CA ILE A 8 20.63 -45.05 -6.56
C ILE A 8 19.24 -44.51 -6.91
N VAL A 9 18.47 -45.24 -7.73
CA VAL A 9 17.11 -44.83 -8.11
C VAL A 9 16.18 -44.82 -6.90
N ILE A 10 16.31 -45.81 -5.99
CA ILE A 10 15.51 -45.87 -4.77
C ILE A 10 15.85 -44.70 -3.84
N THR A 11 17.14 -44.38 -3.64
CA THR A 11 17.50 -43.22 -2.81
C THR A 11 17.01 -41.91 -3.41
N LEU A 12 17.12 -41.72 -4.73
CA LEU A 12 16.58 -40.55 -5.42
C LEU A 12 15.05 -40.43 -5.28
N ALA A 13 14.32 -41.54 -5.37
CA ALA A 13 12.87 -41.56 -5.21
C ALA A 13 12.44 -41.24 -3.77
N VAL A 14 13.16 -41.76 -2.76
CA VAL A 14 12.92 -41.46 -1.34
C VAL A 14 13.26 -40.00 -1.03
N LEU A 15 14.35 -39.48 -1.60
CA LEU A 15 14.72 -38.07 -1.46
C LEU A 15 13.68 -37.15 -2.11
N SER A 16 13.17 -37.49 -3.30
CA SER A 16 12.10 -36.71 -3.95
C SER A 16 10.78 -36.76 -3.18
N LEU A 17 10.45 -37.89 -2.54
CA LEU A 17 9.26 -38.01 -1.70
C LEU A 17 9.38 -37.15 -0.44
N GLY A 18 10.53 -37.21 0.26
CA GLY A 18 10.77 -36.44 1.48
C GLY A 18 10.80 -34.92 1.24
N ILE A 19 11.31 -34.49 0.09
CA ILE A 19 11.23 -33.09 -0.34
C ILE A 19 9.76 -32.71 -0.58
N SER A 20 9.00 -33.54 -1.30
CA SER A 20 7.60 -33.25 -1.64
C SER A 20 6.71 -33.12 -0.40
N THR A 21 6.88 -33.97 0.62
CA THR A 21 6.11 -33.88 1.86
C THR A 21 6.40 -32.62 2.65
N ALA A 22 7.68 -32.21 2.75
CA ALA A 22 8.06 -30.99 3.46
C ALA A 22 7.49 -29.71 2.80
N PHE A 23 7.42 -29.68 1.46
CA PHE A 23 6.78 -28.59 0.73
C PHE A 23 5.26 -28.54 0.94
N ILE A 24 4.58 -29.68 1.08
CA ILE A 24 3.13 -29.75 1.33
C ILE A 24 2.78 -29.22 2.73
N ASP A 25 3.55 -29.59 3.75
CA ASP A 25 3.28 -29.18 5.13
C ASP A 25 3.37 -27.65 5.30
N SER A 26 4.39 -27.02 4.71
CA SER A 26 4.56 -25.56 4.75
C SER A 26 3.44 -24.82 4.02
N TYR A 27 3.04 -25.30 2.84
CA TYR A 27 1.95 -24.68 2.08
C TYR A 27 0.61 -24.81 2.82
N PHE A 28 0.35 -25.98 3.43
CA PHE A 28 -0.85 -26.22 4.21
C PHE A 28 -0.96 -25.28 5.42
N GLU A 29 0.14 -25.10 6.16
CA GLU A 29 0.17 -24.19 7.31
C GLU A 29 -0.10 -22.72 6.91
N VAL A 30 0.51 -22.27 5.80
CA VAL A 30 0.27 -20.91 5.28
C VAL A 30 -1.18 -20.71 4.88
N SER A 31 -1.76 -21.64 4.11
CA SER A 31 -3.16 -21.55 3.67
C SER A 31 -4.12 -21.51 4.87
N LYS A 32 -3.90 -22.39 5.85
CA LYS A 32 -4.74 -22.46 7.06
C LYS A 32 -4.70 -21.15 7.85
N ASN A 33 -3.51 -20.59 8.07
CA ASN A 33 -3.38 -19.33 8.82
C ASN A 33 -3.98 -18.14 8.05
N LEU A 34 -3.85 -18.13 6.72
CA LEU A 34 -4.49 -17.11 5.88
C LEU A 34 -6.01 -17.20 5.96
N ASP A 35 -6.60 -18.40 5.92
CA ASP A 35 -8.04 -18.60 6.05
C ASP A 35 -8.55 -18.11 7.41
N ILE A 36 -7.84 -18.43 8.50
CA ILE A 36 -8.16 -17.95 9.85
C ILE A 36 -8.14 -16.42 9.88
N PHE A 37 -7.09 -15.79 9.33
CA PHE A 37 -6.96 -14.34 9.30
C PHE A 37 -8.08 -13.68 8.49
N ILE A 38 -8.39 -14.20 7.29
CA ILE A 38 -9.47 -13.68 6.44
C ILE A 38 -10.81 -13.74 7.18
N ASN A 39 -11.10 -14.86 7.84
CA ASN A 39 -12.35 -15.03 8.59
C ASN A 39 -12.42 -14.09 9.78
N LEU A 40 -11.35 -13.98 10.57
CA LEU A 40 -11.27 -13.02 11.68
C LEU A 40 -11.49 -11.58 11.21
N PHE A 41 -10.77 -11.17 10.15
CA PHE A 41 -10.86 -9.82 9.61
C PHE A 41 -12.28 -9.49 9.14
N LYS A 42 -12.94 -10.44 8.45
CA LYS A 42 -14.34 -10.29 8.03
C LYS A 42 -15.29 -10.18 9.21
N GLU A 43 -15.16 -11.07 10.20
CA GLU A 43 -16.03 -11.09 11.38
C GLU A 43 -15.93 -9.78 12.17
N VAL A 44 -14.72 -9.29 12.41
CA VAL A 44 -14.51 -7.97 13.04
C VAL A 44 -15.13 -6.87 12.19
N ASN A 45 -14.88 -6.85 10.88
CA ASN A 45 -15.35 -5.76 10.04
C ASN A 45 -16.88 -5.71 9.84
N ILE A 46 -17.59 -6.82 10.06
CA ILE A 46 -19.05 -6.92 9.87
C ILE A 46 -19.80 -6.85 11.19
N ARG A 47 -19.24 -7.39 12.28
CA ARG A 47 -19.97 -7.59 13.54
C ARG A 47 -19.52 -6.70 14.68
N TYR A 48 -18.48 -5.90 14.50
CA TYR A 48 -18.05 -4.99 15.56
C TYR A 48 -19.13 -3.95 15.87
N VAL A 49 -19.16 -3.49 17.13
CA VAL A 49 -20.19 -2.58 17.63
C VAL A 49 -20.16 -1.22 16.92
N ASP A 50 -18.96 -0.75 16.57
CA ASP A 50 -18.72 0.51 15.90
C ASP A 50 -18.26 0.29 14.45
N PRO A 51 -18.51 1.27 13.55
CA PRO A 51 -17.98 1.24 12.20
C PRO A 51 -16.46 1.11 12.20
N THR A 52 -15.97 0.05 11.55
CA THR A 52 -14.54 -0.21 11.38
C THR A 52 -14.00 0.49 10.14
N LYS A 53 -12.68 0.69 10.12
CA LYS A 53 -11.95 1.19 8.94
C LYS A 53 -11.04 0.08 8.42
N PRO A 54 -11.48 -0.72 7.43
CA PRO A 54 -10.76 -1.90 6.97
C PRO A 54 -9.31 -1.63 6.56
N GLY A 55 -9.05 -0.49 5.90
CA GLY A 55 -7.71 -0.09 5.49
C GLY A 55 -6.76 0.16 6.67
N GLU A 56 -7.23 0.85 7.72
CA GLU A 56 -6.44 1.10 8.93
C GLU A 56 -6.19 -0.18 9.72
N LEU A 57 -7.19 -1.06 9.82
CA LEU A 57 -7.06 -2.37 10.46
C LEU A 57 -6.04 -3.27 9.74
N MET A 58 -6.11 -3.32 8.41
CA MET A 58 -5.16 -4.09 7.60
C MET A 58 -3.73 -3.57 7.77
N LYS A 59 -3.55 -2.24 7.71
CA LYS A 59 -2.24 -1.61 7.94
C LYS A 59 -1.68 -2.00 9.30
N THR A 60 -2.51 -1.92 10.35
CA THR A 60 -2.09 -2.28 11.72
C THR A 60 -1.67 -3.75 11.82
N ALA A 61 -2.39 -4.66 11.17
CA ALA A 61 -2.02 -6.08 11.13
C ALA A 61 -0.68 -6.32 10.42
N ILE A 62 -0.47 -5.68 9.27
CA ILE A 62 0.79 -5.78 8.51
C ILE A 62 1.96 -5.21 9.32
N ASP A 63 1.81 -4.01 9.88
CA ASP A 63 2.83 -3.38 10.71
C ASP A 63 3.20 -4.27 11.91
N GLY A 64 2.21 -4.93 12.52
CA GLY A 64 2.44 -5.90 13.60
C GLY A 64 3.26 -7.11 13.17
N MET A 65 2.98 -7.67 11.99
CA MET A 65 3.78 -8.78 11.43
C MET A 65 5.21 -8.33 11.14
N LEU A 66 5.38 -7.18 10.48
CA LEU A 66 6.69 -6.66 10.07
C LEU A 66 7.57 -6.25 11.26
N LYS A 67 6.97 -5.76 12.35
CA LYS A 67 7.71 -5.35 13.56
C LYS A 67 8.59 -6.45 14.15
N SER A 68 8.23 -7.73 13.95
CA SER A 68 9.01 -8.88 14.42
C SER A 68 10.19 -9.25 13.53
N LEU A 69 10.25 -8.76 12.29
CA LEU A 69 11.29 -9.08 11.32
C LEU A 69 12.51 -8.16 11.51
N ASP A 70 12.32 -6.87 11.25
CA ASP A 70 13.38 -5.86 11.29
C ASP A 70 12.80 -4.42 11.30
N PRO A 71 13.58 -3.39 11.65
CA PRO A 71 13.10 -2.00 11.72
C PRO A 71 13.04 -1.25 10.37
N TYR A 72 13.49 -1.87 9.28
CA TYR A 72 13.61 -1.25 7.96
C TYR A 72 12.52 -1.70 6.99
N THR A 73 11.94 -2.87 7.19
CA THR A 73 10.84 -3.40 6.40
C THR A 73 9.54 -2.73 6.83
N VAL A 74 9.04 -1.84 5.98
CA VAL A 74 7.81 -1.08 6.22
C VAL A 74 6.81 -1.27 5.08
N TYR A 75 5.53 -1.31 5.43
CA TYR A 75 4.44 -1.33 4.46
C TYR A 75 3.86 0.07 4.30
N ILE A 76 3.78 0.53 3.05
CA ILE A 76 3.15 1.80 2.70
C ILE A 76 1.81 1.50 2.03
N PRO A 77 0.67 1.93 2.59
CA PRO A 77 -0.63 1.74 1.97
C PRO A 77 -0.76 2.63 0.72
N GLU A 78 -1.55 2.20 -0.25
CA GLU A 78 -1.79 2.92 -1.52
C GLU A 78 -2.24 4.38 -1.28
N SER A 79 -3.08 4.62 -0.27
CA SER A 79 -3.52 5.97 0.12
C SER A 79 -2.40 6.94 0.52
N LYS A 80 -1.18 6.43 0.75
CA LYS A 80 0.02 7.17 1.13
C LYS A 80 1.15 7.03 0.12
N ILE A 81 0.90 6.41 -1.03
CA ILE A 81 1.95 6.15 -2.02
C ILE A 81 2.52 7.43 -2.63
N GLU A 82 1.68 8.45 -2.83
CA GLU A 82 2.13 9.73 -3.40
C GLU A 82 2.98 10.52 -2.41
N ASP A 83 2.58 10.59 -1.14
CA ASP A 83 3.40 11.18 -0.06
C ASP A 83 4.78 10.49 0.01
N TYR A 84 4.78 9.15 -0.02
CA TYR A 84 6.01 8.37 0.02
C TYR A 84 6.88 8.55 -1.22
N ARG A 85 6.27 8.59 -2.41
CA ARG A 85 6.98 8.88 -3.67
C ARG A 85 7.62 10.26 -3.60
N PHE A 86 6.89 11.27 -3.13
CA PHE A 86 7.43 12.60 -2.93
C PHE A 86 8.64 12.60 -1.99
N MET A 87 8.55 11.93 -0.84
CA MET A 87 9.68 11.84 0.11
C MET A 87 10.91 11.13 -0.48
N THR A 88 10.73 10.16 -1.37
CA THR A 88 11.82 9.34 -1.92
C THR A 88 12.45 9.91 -3.18
N THR A 89 11.65 10.47 -4.08
CA THR A 89 12.12 10.99 -5.37
C THR A 89 12.28 12.51 -5.37
N GLY A 90 11.69 13.21 -4.40
CA GLY A 90 11.53 14.66 -4.41
C GLY A 90 10.59 15.17 -5.50
N GLN A 91 9.96 14.27 -6.27
CA GLN A 91 9.08 14.64 -7.36
C GLN A 91 7.66 14.78 -6.82
N TYR A 92 7.22 16.03 -6.65
CA TYR A 92 5.83 16.34 -6.35
C TYR A 92 5.01 16.27 -7.64
N GLY A 93 4.07 15.32 -7.70
CA GLY A 93 3.07 15.27 -8.76
C GLY A 93 2.05 16.38 -8.54
N GLY A 94 2.15 17.46 -9.32
CA GLY A 94 1.21 18.58 -9.25
C GLY A 94 1.05 19.27 -10.60
N ILE A 95 0.12 20.22 -10.66
CA ILE A 95 -0.12 21.02 -11.87
C ILE A 95 0.94 22.12 -12.09
N GLY A 96 1.91 22.23 -11.17
CA GLY A 96 3.00 23.22 -11.25
C GLY A 96 2.56 24.62 -10.87
N SER A 97 1.99 24.78 -9.69
CA SER A 97 1.67 26.09 -9.13
C SER A 97 1.80 26.10 -7.62
N LEU A 98 2.30 27.19 -7.07
CA LEU A 98 2.24 27.49 -5.64
C LEU A 98 0.80 27.89 -5.28
N ILE A 99 0.21 27.19 -4.32
CA ILE A 99 -1.07 27.56 -3.72
C ILE A 99 -0.84 28.16 -2.34
N SER A 100 -1.74 29.04 -1.92
CA SER A 100 -1.79 29.53 -0.55
C SER A 100 -3.22 29.56 -0.06
N ARG A 101 -3.37 29.65 1.26
CA ARG A 101 -4.67 29.85 1.87
C ARG A 101 -4.85 31.33 2.17
N ARG A 102 -5.97 31.89 1.72
CA ARG A 102 -6.44 33.20 2.17
C ARG A 102 -7.84 33.04 2.72
N ASP A 103 -8.00 33.34 4.01
CA ASP A 103 -9.23 33.12 4.76
C ASP A 103 -9.70 31.65 4.66
N ASN A 104 -10.88 31.43 4.09
CA ASN A 104 -11.47 30.10 3.95
C ASN A 104 -11.20 29.44 2.58
N TYR A 105 -10.50 30.13 1.69
CA TYR A 105 -10.31 29.73 0.30
C TYR A 105 -8.85 29.38 0.00
N ILE A 106 -8.68 28.38 -0.87
CA ILE A 106 -7.39 28.08 -1.47
C ILE A 106 -7.26 28.95 -2.73
N ILE A 107 -6.15 29.66 -2.84
CA ILE A 107 -5.85 30.55 -3.96
C ILE A 107 -4.58 30.11 -4.68
N VAL A 108 -4.60 30.25 -6.00
CA VAL A 108 -3.41 30.14 -6.85
C VAL A 108 -2.53 31.34 -6.55
N SER A 109 -1.32 31.12 -6.06
CA SER A 109 -0.37 32.19 -5.74
C SER A 109 0.57 32.46 -6.91
N GLU A 110 1.16 31.41 -7.47
CA GLU A 110 2.11 31.53 -8.58
C GLU A 110 2.05 30.29 -9.47
N PRO A 111 1.46 30.37 -10.68
CA PRO A 111 1.61 29.34 -11.70
C PRO A 111 3.01 29.37 -12.30
N TYR A 112 3.71 28.24 -12.35
CA TYR A 112 5.04 28.18 -12.94
C TYR A 112 4.99 28.19 -14.47
N GLU A 113 5.93 28.89 -15.09
CA GLU A 113 6.01 29.02 -16.55
C GLU A 113 6.28 27.66 -17.23
N GLY A 114 5.49 27.34 -18.26
CA GLY A 114 5.60 26.09 -19.02
C GLY A 114 4.93 24.88 -18.34
N TYR A 115 4.39 25.03 -17.13
CA TYR A 115 3.71 23.97 -16.40
C TYR A 115 2.20 23.88 -16.74
N PRO A 116 1.54 22.74 -16.44
CA PRO A 116 0.11 22.54 -16.74
C PRO A 116 -0.82 23.64 -16.25
N ALA A 117 -0.60 24.19 -15.04
CA ALA A 117 -1.42 25.26 -14.47
C ALA A 117 -1.44 26.51 -15.36
N GLN A 118 -0.27 27.00 -15.75
CA GLN A 118 -0.15 28.15 -16.65
C GLN A 118 -0.71 27.84 -18.04
N LYS A 119 -0.42 26.65 -18.59
CA LYS A 119 -0.94 26.21 -19.90
C LYS A 119 -2.47 26.09 -19.92
N ALA A 120 -3.08 25.77 -18.79
CA ALA A 120 -4.53 25.74 -18.60
C ALA A 120 -5.14 27.14 -18.41
N GLY A 121 -4.32 28.19 -18.32
CA GLY A 121 -4.76 29.57 -18.16
C GLY A 121 -5.03 29.99 -16.71
N LEU A 122 -4.58 29.21 -15.72
CA LEU A 122 -4.67 29.63 -14.31
C LEU A 122 -3.75 30.84 -14.07
N LEU A 123 -4.26 31.79 -13.29
CA LEU A 123 -3.57 33.02 -12.94
C LEU A 123 -3.42 33.16 -11.42
N ALA A 124 -2.42 33.96 -11.02
CA ALA A 124 -2.27 34.36 -9.63
C ALA A 124 -3.53 35.11 -9.16
N GLY A 125 -4.11 34.66 -8.04
CA GLY A 125 -5.34 35.17 -7.47
C GLY A 125 -6.59 34.33 -7.77
N ASP A 126 -6.50 33.34 -8.66
CA ASP A 126 -7.63 32.44 -8.91
C ASP A 126 -8.00 31.66 -7.65
N VAL A 127 -9.31 31.55 -7.39
CA VAL A 127 -9.85 30.81 -6.26
C VAL A 127 -10.19 29.39 -6.69
N ILE A 128 -9.63 28.41 -6.00
CA ILE A 128 -9.97 27.00 -6.20
C ILE A 128 -11.24 26.72 -5.40
N LEU A 129 -12.35 26.50 -6.10
CA LEU A 129 -13.65 26.19 -5.48
C LEU A 129 -13.78 24.71 -5.16
N GLU A 130 -13.37 23.85 -6.09
CA GLU A 130 -13.46 22.40 -5.97
C GLU A 130 -12.35 21.69 -6.75
N VAL A 131 -12.01 20.48 -6.31
CA VAL A 131 -11.10 19.56 -7.00
C VAL A 131 -11.82 18.21 -7.10
N ASN A 132 -12.01 17.71 -8.32
CA ASN A 132 -12.73 16.46 -8.58
C ASN A 132 -14.12 16.39 -7.91
N GLY A 133 -14.85 17.51 -7.90
CA GLY A 133 -16.18 17.62 -7.28
C GLY A 133 -16.18 17.67 -5.75
N VAL A 134 -15.01 17.78 -5.11
CA VAL A 134 -14.86 17.97 -3.67
C VAL A 134 -14.54 19.44 -3.39
N SER A 135 -15.36 20.09 -2.55
CA SER A 135 -15.12 21.48 -2.14
C SER A 135 -13.74 21.67 -1.52
N ALA A 136 -13.04 22.69 -1.99
CA ALA A 136 -11.76 23.14 -1.47
C ALA A 136 -11.91 24.14 -0.31
N GLU A 137 -13.12 24.60 -0.01
CA GLU A 137 -13.38 25.50 1.10
C GLU A 137 -13.03 24.82 2.44
N GLY A 138 -12.31 25.53 3.30
CA GLY A 138 -11.92 25.02 4.62
C GLY A 138 -10.86 23.91 4.58
N LYS A 139 -10.34 23.52 3.41
CA LYS A 139 -9.27 22.51 3.27
C LYS A 139 -7.89 23.06 3.56
N SER A 140 -7.00 22.21 4.09
CA SER A 140 -5.59 22.52 4.29
C SER A 140 -4.82 22.58 2.97
N THR A 141 -3.76 23.39 2.94
CA THR A 141 -2.73 23.36 1.88
C THR A 141 -1.61 22.35 2.18
N GLU A 142 -1.65 21.75 3.37
CA GLU A 142 -0.80 20.64 3.83
C GLU A 142 -1.54 19.30 3.69
#